data_AF-A0A1T4QCD2-F1
#
_entry.id   AF-A0A1T4QCD2-F1
#
_cell.length_a   1.000
_cell.length_b   1.000
_cell.length_c   1.000
_cell.angle_alpha   90.00
_cell.angle_beta   90.00
_cell.angle_gamma   90.00
#
_symmetry.space_group_name_H-M   'P 1'
#
loop_
_entity.id
_entity.type
_entity.pdbx_description
1 polymer ?
#
loop_
_entity_poly.entity_id
_entity_poly.type
_entity_poly.pdbx_seq_one_letter_code
_entity_poly.pdbx_strand_id
1 'polypeptide(L)'
;MSDNSFFSMDRLVEFGLGMAVAQQMTNAMNQTLCQMQTPTASMPQNVVLNSVNNGVYYVVLDGKQAGPFSQSELSRLINEKKVTKDTFVWKPGMREWLTAENIPDVLKLVALMPPEIPQMAK
;
A
#
# COMPACT_ATOMS: atom_id res chain seq x y z
N MET A 1 22.68 -61.51 -20.59
CA MET A 1 21.37 -62.18 -20.72
C MET A 1 20.38 -61.21 -20.11
N SER A 2 19.93 -60.19 -20.86
CA SER A 2 18.78 -60.25 -21.79
C SER A 2 17.55 -60.71 -20.99
N ASP A 3 16.62 -59.83 -20.63
CA ASP A 3 15.59 -59.31 -21.54
C ASP A 3 14.77 -58.25 -20.78
N ASN A 4 14.60 -57.05 -21.33
CA ASN A 4 13.48 -56.15 -20.98
C ASN A 4 13.33 -54.93 -21.92
N SER A 5 13.94 -54.99 -23.11
CA SER A 5 14.07 -53.81 -23.97
C SER A 5 13.03 -53.73 -25.10
N PHE A 6 11.93 -54.50 -25.06
CA PHE A 6 11.07 -54.66 -26.27
C PHE A 6 9.58 -54.34 -26.13
N PHE A 7 9.10 -53.79 -25.00
CA PHE A 7 7.67 -53.45 -24.84
C PHE A 7 7.37 -51.96 -24.55
N SER A 8 8.38 -51.10 -24.43
CA SER A 8 8.18 -49.74 -23.89
C SER A 8 8.38 -48.59 -24.89
N MET A 9 8.79 -48.86 -26.13
CA MET A 9 9.05 -47.79 -27.12
C MET A 9 7.82 -47.38 -27.94
N ASP A 10 6.89 -48.29 -28.21
CA ASP A 10 5.72 -47.98 -29.05
C ASP A 10 4.65 -47.15 -28.30
N ARG A 11 4.55 -47.33 -26.98
CA ARG A 11 3.56 -46.64 -26.13
C ARG A 11 4.01 -45.24 -25.67
N LEU A 12 5.30 -44.93 -25.77
CA LEU A 12 5.85 -43.61 -25.41
C LEU A 12 5.59 -42.56 -26.49
N VAL A 13 5.62 -42.98 -27.76
CA VAL A 13 5.39 -42.09 -28.91
C VAL A 13 3.93 -41.63 -28.98
N GLU A 14 2.99 -42.53 -28.71
CA GLU A 14 1.54 -42.23 -28.69
C GLU A 14 1.15 -41.26 -27.56
N PHE A 15 1.69 -41.45 -26.35
CA PHE A 15 1.47 -40.52 -25.23
C PHE A 15 2.11 -39.13 -25.48
N GLY A 16 3.25 -39.10 -26.19
CA GLY A 16 3.95 -37.86 -26.54
C GLY A 16 3.21 -36.98 -27.54
N LEU A 17 2.54 -37.59 -28.54
CA LEU A 17 1.77 -36.86 -29.55
C LEU A 17 0.47 -36.27 -28.97
N GLY A 18 -0.19 -37.00 -28.07
CA GLY A 18 -1.43 -36.53 -27.42
C GLY A 18 -1.23 -35.32 -26.50
N MET A 19 -0.13 -35.27 -25.74
CA MET A 19 0.17 -34.15 -24.84
C MET A 19 0.61 -32.87 -25.57
N ALA A 20 1.27 -32.98 -26.73
CA ALA A 20 1.74 -31.82 -27.49
C ALA A 20 0.58 -31.02 -28.10
N VAL A 21 -0.46 -31.70 -28.61
CA VAL A 21 -1.66 -31.05 -29.18
C VAL A 21 -2.54 -30.46 -28.07
N ALA A 22 -2.60 -31.10 -26.90
CA ALA A 22 -3.36 -30.61 -25.74
C ALA A 22 -2.85 -29.25 -25.22
N GLN A 23 -1.54 -28.99 -25.24
CA GLN A 23 -0.99 -27.69 -24.85
C GLN A 23 -1.38 -26.56 -25.81
N GLN A 24 -1.38 -26.82 -27.13
CA GLN A 24 -1.71 -25.80 -28.13
C GLN A 24 -3.18 -25.37 -28.07
N MET A 25 -4.10 -26.32 -27.88
CA MET A 25 -5.53 -26.00 -27.72
C MET A 25 -5.83 -25.25 -26.42
N THR A 26 -5.15 -25.61 -25.32
CA THR A 26 -5.33 -24.91 -24.03
C THR A 26 -4.89 -23.45 -24.11
N ASN A 27 -3.81 -23.15 -24.84
CA ASN A 27 -3.36 -21.77 -25.03
C ASN A 27 -4.30 -20.94 -25.92
N ALA A 28 -4.83 -21.52 -27.01
CA ALA A 28 -5.74 -20.82 -27.90
C ALA A 28 -7.07 -20.46 -27.22
N MET A 29 -7.63 -21.38 -26.43
CA MET A 29 -8.90 -21.15 -25.74
C MET A 29 -8.78 -20.13 -24.60
N ASN A 30 -7.64 -20.12 -23.90
CA ASN A 30 -7.34 -19.16 -22.83
C ASN A 30 -7.20 -17.72 -23.37
N GLN A 31 -6.73 -17.55 -24.61
CA GLN A 31 -6.61 -16.23 -25.24
C GLN A 31 -7.95 -15.67 -25.72
N THR A 32 -8.87 -16.52 -26.19
CA THR A 32 -10.19 -16.07 -26.69
C THR A 32 -11.18 -15.68 -25.59
N LEU A 33 -11.03 -16.17 -24.35
CA LEU A 33 -11.91 -15.77 -23.24
C LEU A 33 -11.51 -14.43 -22.59
N CYS A 34 -10.24 -14.05 -22.66
CA CYS A 34 -9.73 -12.78 -22.12
C CYS A 34 -9.95 -11.56 -23.04
N GLN A 35 -10.42 -11.74 -24.28
CA GLN A 35 -10.54 -10.66 -25.27
C GLN A 35 -11.99 -10.20 -25.53
N MET A 36 -12.97 -10.65 -24.74
CA MET A 36 -14.33 -10.09 -24.71
C MET A 36 -14.53 -9.11 -23.54
N GLN A 37 -13.50 -8.32 -23.23
CA GLN A 37 -13.65 -7.07 -22.46
C GLN A 37 -14.24 -6.00 -23.37
N THR A 38 -15.49 -5.66 -23.10
CA THR A 38 -16.21 -4.51 -23.63
C THR A 38 -15.51 -3.20 -23.23
N PRO A 39 -15.42 -2.20 -24.13
CA PRO A 39 -14.89 -0.87 -23.79
C PRO A 39 -15.93 -0.07 -23.01
N THR A 40 -15.97 -0.28 -21.69
CA THR A 40 -16.60 0.66 -20.76
C THR A 40 -15.52 1.52 -20.13
N ALA A 41 -15.70 2.84 -20.22
CA ALA A 41 -14.86 3.83 -19.59
C ALA A 41 -14.92 3.68 -18.06
N SER A 42 -13.98 2.94 -17.49
CA SER A 42 -13.73 2.91 -16.04
C SER A 42 -12.29 3.31 -15.78
N MET A 43 -12.15 4.52 -15.25
CA MET A 43 -10.90 5.11 -14.78
C MET A 43 -10.23 4.18 -13.76
N PRO A 44 -8.91 3.90 -13.86
CA PRO A 44 -8.21 3.28 -12.75
C PRO A 44 -8.04 4.31 -11.65
N GLN A 45 -8.92 4.31 -10.65
CA GLN A 45 -8.59 4.88 -9.35
C GLN A 45 -7.50 4.00 -8.76
N ASN A 46 -6.26 4.46 -8.96
CA ASN A 46 -5.08 3.99 -8.26
C ASN A 46 -5.27 4.26 -6.76
N VAL A 47 -5.97 3.36 -6.06
CA VAL A 47 -5.99 3.34 -4.60
C VAL A 47 -4.62 2.87 -4.15
N VAL A 48 -3.69 3.83 -4.09
CA VAL A 48 -2.41 3.65 -3.39
C VAL A 48 -2.77 3.30 -1.96
N LEU A 49 -2.65 2.02 -1.62
CA LEU A 49 -2.61 1.52 -0.26
C LEU A 49 -1.44 2.24 0.41
N ASN A 50 -1.76 3.35 1.07
CA ASN A 50 -0.81 4.22 1.74
C ASN A 50 -0.12 3.35 2.78
N SER A 51 1.12 2.96 2.47
CA SER A 51 1.94 2.14 3.36
C SER A 51 1.90 2.80 4.71
N VAL A 52 1.50 2.03 5.74
CA VAL A 52 1.52 2.43 7.14
C VAL A 52 2.97 2.72 7.49
N ASN A 53 3.44 3.90 7.08
CA ASN A 53 4.71 4.43 7.50
C ASN A 53 4.50 4.73 8.97
N ASN A 54 5.07 3.89 9.81
CA ASN A 54 5.34 4.23 11.20
C ASN A 54 6.38 5.36 11.17
N GLY A 55 5.90 6.53 10.78
CA GLY A 55 6.72 7.68 10.43
C GLY A 55 7.42 8.18 11.67
N VAL A 56 8.70 8.49 11.51
CA VAL A 56 9.44 9.23 12.51
C VAL A 56 9.12 10.70 12.33
N TYR A 57 8.69 11.35 13.41
CA TYR A 57 8.33 12.76 13.42
C TYR A 57 9.27 13.55 14.33
N TYR A 58 9.63 14.74 13.90
CA TYR A 58 10.32 15.73 14.71
C TYR A 58 9.42 16.95 14.81
N VAL A 59 9.33 17.56 15.97
CA VAL A 59 8.49 18.74 16.21
C VAL A 59 9.30 19.83 16.89
N VAL A 60 8.86 21.08 16.75
CA VAL A 60 9.44 22.20 17.50
C VAL A 60 8.59 22.47 18.74
N LEU A 61 9.16 22.23 19.92
CA LEU A 61 8.55 22.53 21.23
C LEU A 61 9.41 23.59 21.92
N ASP A 62 8.79 24.67 22.39
CA ASP A 62 9.49 25.78 23.07
C ASP A 62 10.69 26.34 22.28
N GLY A 63 10.56 26.38 20.95
CA GLY A 63 11.61 26.85 20.04
C GLY A 63 12.79 25.87 19.85
N LYS A 64 12.69 24.65 20.38
CA LYS A 64 13.70 23.60 20.22
C LYS A 64 13.14 22.40 19.46
N GLN A 65 13.98 21.80 18.63
CA GLN A 65 13.66 20.53 18.00
C GLN A 65 13.56 19.43 19.08
N ALA A 66 12.46 18.67 19.03
CA ALA A 66 12.20 17.50 19.86
C ALA A 66 11.83 16.30 18.97
N GLY A 67 12.22 15.11 19.40
CA GLY A 67 12.01 13.85 18.68
C GLY A 67 13.31 13.02 18.62
N PRO A 68 13.31 11.89 17.90
CA PRO A 68 12.23 11.35 17.06
C PRO A 68 11.01 10.88 17.87
N PHE A 69 9.80 11.17 17.38
CA PHE A 69 8.53 10.70 17.92
C PHE A 69 7.86 9.73 16.96
N SER A 70 7.23 8.69 17.51
CA SER A 70 6.34 7.80 16.76
C SER A 70 4.99 8.49 16.51
N GLN A 71 4.18 7.97 15.57
CA GLN A 71 2.84 8.49 15.32
C GLN A 71 1.96 8.52 16.59
N SER A 72 2.05 7.47 17.42
CA SER A 72 1.33 7.36 18.70
C SER A 72 1.85 8.34 19.77
N GLU A 73 3.14 8.67 19.76
CA GLU A 73 3.68 9.69 20.66
C GLU A 73 3.28 11.09 20.20
N LEU A 74 3.30 11.33 18.89
CA LEU A 74 2.82 12.57 18.31
C LEU A 74 1.33 12.78 18.62
N SER A 75 0.50 11.76 18.49
CA SER A 75 -0.92 11.86 18.86
C SER A 75 -1.10 12.14 20.34
N ARG A 76 -0.28 11.55 21.23
CA ARG A 76 -0.28 11.88 22.66
C ARG A 76 0.15 13.33 22.91
N LEU A 77 1.20 13.83 22.26
CA LEU A 77 1.64 15.23 22.39
C LEU A 77 0.59 16.23 21.87
N ILE A 78 -0.13 15.85 20.83
CA ILE A 78 -1.29 16.60 20.30
C ILE A 78 -2.41 16.63 21.35
N ASN A 79 -2.72 15.49 21.99
CA ASN A 79 -3.69 15.42 23.10
C ASN A 79 -3.26 16.25 24.32
N GLU A 80 -1.96 16.28 24.63
CA GLU A 80 -1.39 17.12 25.69
C GLU A 80 -1.35 18.63 25.32
N LYS A 81 -1.85 19.02 24.14
CA LYS A 81 -1.79 20.39 23.57
C LYS A 81 -0.36 20.96 23.42
N LYS A 82 0.66 20.10 23.48
CA LYS A 82 2.07 20.48 23.24
C LYS A 82 2.34 20.66 21.76
N VAL A 83 1.68 19.87 20.93
CA VAL A 83 1.69 20.00 19.47
C VAL A 83 0.32 20.47 19.04
N THR A 84 0.26 21.57 18.30
CA THR A 84 -0.95 22.14 17.74
C THR A 84 -0.85 22.21 16.22
N LYS A 85 -1.91 22.64 15.54
CA LYS A 85 -1.91 22.82 14.08
C LYS A 85 -0.79 23.74 13.55
N ASP A 86 -0.38 24.72 14.36
CA ASP A 86 0.64 25.72 14.03
C ASP A 86 2.08 25.22 14.34
N THR A 87 2.21 24.13 15.11
CA THR A 87 3.52 23.58 15.47
C THR A 87 4.25 23.09 14.23
N PHE A 88 5.51 23.50 14.08
CA PHE A 88 6.38 22.99 13.02
C PHE A 88 6.71 21.52 13.26
N VAL A 89 6.48 20.72 12.23
CA VAL A 89 6.73 19.29 12.19
C VAL A 89 7.57 18.98 10.95
N TRP A 90 8.50 18.05 11.09
CA TRP A 90 9.30 17.53 10.00
C TRP A 90 9.34 16.01 10.07
N LYS A 91 9.40 15.36 8.92
CA LYS A 91 9.59 13.92 8.81
C LYS A 91 10.60 13.60 7.70
N PRO A 92 11.28 12.45 7.77
CA PRO A 92 12.17 11.99 6.70
C PRO A 92 11.48 12.03 5.33
N GLY A 93 12.17 12.60 4.34
CA GLY A 93 11.64 12.82 2.99
C GLY A 93 11.03 14.22 2.76
N MET A 94 10.92 15.06 3.79
CA MET A 94 10.56 16.48 3.64
C MET A 94 11.79 17.36 3.39
N ARG A 95 11.61 18.39 2.55
CA ARG A 95 12.64 19.38 2.22
C ARG A 95 12.80 20.44 3.30
N GLU A 96 11.71 20.80 3.96
CA GLU A 96 11.62 21.87 4.93
C GLU A 96 10.65 21.51 6.06
N TRP A 97 10.71 22.26 7.15
CA TRP A 97 9.75 22.16 8.24
C TRP A 97 8.42 22.76 7.81
N LEU A 98 7.33 22.03 8.04
CA LEU A 98 5.98 22.48 7.72
C LEU A 98 5.14 22.48 9.00
N THR A 99 4.13 23.34 9.07
CA THR A 99 3.19 23.27 10.21
C THR A 99 2.38 21.98 10.17
N ALA A 100 1.95 21.49 11.33
CA ALA A 100 1.20 20.24 11.46
C ALA A 100 -0.05 20.18 10.56
N GLU A 101 -0.71 21.31 10.30
CA GLU A 101 -1.84 21.40 9.37
C GLU A 101 -1.48 21.18 7.89
N ASN A 102 -0.26 21.54 7.49
CA ASN A 102 0.23 21.38 6.12
C ASN A 102 0.72 19.94 5.84
N ILE A 103 0.73 19.08 6.85
CA ILE A 103 1.15 17.69 6.73
C ILE A 103 -0.09 16.80 6.81
N PRO A 104 -0.60 16.25 5.69
CA PRO A 104 -1.89 15.55 5.68
C PRO A 104 -1.95 14.33 6.61
N ASP A 105 -0.82 13.69 6.92
CA ASP A 105 -0.76 12.59 7.90
C ASP A 105 -0.97 13.09 9.34
N VAL A 106 -0.35 14.22 9.68
CA VAL A 106 -0.46 14.85 11.00
C VAL A 106 -1.80 15.56 11.14
N LEU A 107 -2.28 16.21 10.09
CA LEU A 107 -3.60 16.82 10.04
C LEU A 107 -4.71 15.81 10.37
N LYS A 108 -4.62 14.57 9.87
CA LYS A 108 -5.57 13.50 10.25
C LYS A 108 -5.53 13.20 11.74
N LEU A 109 -4.35 13.18 12.36
CA LEU A 109 -4.20 12.96 13.80
C LEU A 109 -4.80 14.12 14.61
N VAL A 110 -4.62 15.35 14.15
CA VAL A 110 -5.21 16.55 14.78
C VAL A 110 -6.72 16.61 14.57
N ALA A 111 -7.22 16.27 13.38
CA ALA A 111 -8.65 16.29 13.04
C ALA A 111 -9.46 15.15 13.69
N LEU A 112 -8.80 14.07 14.11
CA LEU A 112 -9.41 13.02 14.95
C LEU A 112 -9.64 13.48 16.39
N MET A 113 -9.14 14.65 16.80
CA MET A 113 -9.59 15.27 18.03
C MET A 113 -10.99 15.84 17.81
N PRO A 114 -11.98 15.51 18.66
CA PRO A 114 -13.26 16.17 18.60
C PRO A 114 -13.03 17.69 18.75
N PRO A 115 -13.65 18.53 17.92
CA PRO A 115 -13.52 19.98 18.04
C PRO A 115 -13.88 20.38 19.48
N GLU A 116 -13.10 21.30 20.04
CA GLU A 116 -13.35 21.82 21.38
C GLU A 116 -14.77 22.39 21.41
N ILE A 117 -15.60 21.87 22.33
CA ILE A 117 -16.94 22.41 22.55
C ILE A 117 -16.74 23.90 22.82
N PRO A 118 -17.32 24.81 22.01
CA PRO A 118 -17.16 26.23 22.24
C PRO A 118 -17.62 26.51 23.67
N GLN A 119 -16.69 26.98 24.51
CA GLN A 119 -17.01 27.42 25.85
C GLN A 119 -17.99 28.57 25.65
N MET A 120 -19.28 28.35 25.94
CA MET A 120 -20.24 29.45 25.97
C MET A 120 -19.69 30.45 26.99
N ALA A 121 -19.16 31.55 26.48
CA ALA A 121 -18.70 32.67 27.29
C ALA A 121 -19.85 33.07 28.23
N LYS A 122 -19.59 33.00 29.53
CA LYS A 122 -20.52 33.42 30.58
C LYS A 122 -20.57 34.94 30.66
#